data_AF-A0A2P9DDN5-F1
#
_entry.id   AF-A0A2P9DDN5-F1
#
_cell.length_a   1.000
_cell.length_b   1.000
_cell.length_c   1.000
_cell.angle_alpha   90.00
_cell.angle_beta   90.00
_cell.angle_gamma   90.00
#
_symmetry.space_group_name_H-M   'P 1'
#
loop_
_entity.id
_entity.type
_entity.pdbx_description
1 polymer ?
#
loop_
_entity_poly.entity_id
_entity_poly.type
_entity_poly.pdbx_seq_one_letter_code
_entity_poly.pdbx_strand_id
1 'polypeptide(L)'
;MDRQVIINLEEILPCSYTRDVELVPMFCFEVKKEVAKDALYIMKDYINKQLYDKYNHLKRCRKCTNSVQILIGACNHIPFELSQKLIEKMRQGNNNNQYNDFITTKIMVSKYAPITRKQYVEWSTYWPLYYRKPDKDILILTKEEINKYIKLINISIDIGKQYGTCNSGCVITYNDEIIASSGDNIKNHPLQHAPMLAIEQVSYKLRHIWFNKQQEKTNLQKKIKIIHKQQINNCDSLNNNKHEKNKNNHHILIDNISNDQYLCTNFYAFLSHEPCYMCAMALLHSRIKCVIFDKENKNNGALMSQEKLHCIKNLNHHFKVFKTIRG
;
A
#
# COMPACT_ATOMS: atom_id res chain seq x y z
N MET A 1 34.59 5.86 -12.92
CA MET A 1 33.26 6.49 -12.78
C MET A 1 32.74 6.10 -11.41
N ASP A 2 32.87 7.04 -10.48
CA ASP A 2 32.63 6.86 -9.05
C ASP A 2 31.26 6.26 -8.80
N ARG A 3 31.22 5.01 -8.30
CA ARG A 3 29.97 4.37 -7.91
C ARG A 3 29.53 5.02 -6.60
N GLN A 4 28.73 6.07 -6.72
CA GLN A 4 27.98 6.65 -5.60
C GLN A 4 27.40 5.54 -4.73
N VAL A 5 27.63 5.62 -3.43
CA VAL A 5 27.26 4.55 -2.49
C VAL A 5 25.77 4.66 -2.19
N ILE A 6 25.09 3.54 -1.96
CA ILE A 6 23.70 3.58 -1.50
C ILE A 6 23.70 4.08 -0.05
N ILE A 7 23.06 5.22 0.19
CA ILE A 7 23.04 5.89 1.50
C ILE A 7 21.71 5.72 2.23
N ASN A 8 20.61 5.52 1.51
CA ASN A 8 19.28 5.45 2.10
C ASN A 8 18.26 4.75 1.18
N LEU A 9 17.03 4.57 1.67
CA LEU A 9 15.89 4.03 0.94
C LEU A 9 14.70 5.00 1.01
N GLU A 10 13.97 5.15 -0.08
CA GLU A 10 12.76 5.97 -0.20
C GLU A 10 11.56 5.09 -0.54
N GLU A 11 10.46 5.21 0.21
CA GLU A 11 9.21 4.51 -0.10
C GLU A 11 8.52 5.16 -1.32
N ILE A 12 8.17 4.34 -2.32
CA ILE A 12 7.44 4.80 -3.50
C ILE A 12 5.94 4.82 -3.19
N LEU A 13 5.46 6.00 -2.81
CA LEU A 13 4.06 6.25 -2.46
C LEU A 13 3.18 6.52 -3.70
N PRO A 14 1.86 6.29 -3.61
CA PRO A 14 0.91 6.70 -4.63
C PRO A 14 1.01 8.20 -4.94
N CYS A 15 0.79 8.61 -6.19
CA CYS A 15 0.87 10.01 -6.61
C CYS A 15 -0.07 10.94 -5.82
N SER A 16 -1.12 10.40 -5.19
CA SER A 16 -2.00 11.17 -4.33
C SER A 16 -1.31 11.76 -3.09
N TYR A 17 -0.18 11.20 -2.64
CA TYR A 17 0.61 11.72 -1.51
C TYR A 17 1.47 12.95 -1.87
N THR A 18 1.86 13.06 -3.13
CA THR A 18 2.72 14.14 -3.66
C THR A 18 1.97 15.06 -4.62
N ARG A 19 0.66 14.88 -4.75
CA ARG A 19 -0.20 15.67 -5.62
C ARG A 19 -0.27 17.11 -5.13
N ASP A 20 -0.21 18.04 -6.07
CA ASP A 20 -0.49 19.47 -5.85
C ASP A 20 -1.99 19.76 -5.76
N VAL A 21 -2.35 20.91 -5.19
CA VAL A 21 -3.76 21.31 -5.08
C VAL A 21 -4.38 21.49 -6.47
N GLU A 22 -5.44 20.73 -6.75
CA GLU A 22 -6.30 20.96 -7.92
C GLU A 22 -7.57 21.65 -7.45
N LEU A 23 -7.83 22.86 -7.95
CA LEU A 23 -8.96 23.67 -7.53
C LEU A 23 -10.14 23.54 -8.49
N VAL A 24 -11.34 23.40 -7.93
CA VAL A 24 -12.60 23.43 -8.68
C VAL A 24 -13.49 24.57 -8.19
N PRO A 25 -14.23 25.23 -9.09
CA PRO A 25 -15.18 26.27 -8.70
C PRO A 25 -16.40 25.65 -8.01
N MET A 26 -16.80 26.24 -6.89
CA MET A 26 -18.06 25.96 -6.20
C MET A 26 -18.70 27.27 -5.74
N PHE A 27 -19.94 27.19 -5.27
CA PHE A 27 -20.69 28.34 -4.78
C PHE A 27 -21.00 28.20 -3.30
N CYS A 28 -20.91 29.31 -2.58
CA CYS A 28 -21.37 29.43 -1.20
C CYS A 28 -22.26 30.66 -1.04
N PHE A 29 -23.10 30.66 -0.01
CA PHE A 29 -23.85 31.84 0.41
C PHE A 29 -23.49 32.17 1.86
N GLU A 30 -23.70 33.42 2.25
CA GLU A 30 -23.31 33.94 3.56
C GLU A 30 -24.53 34.20 4.44
N VAL A 31 -24.45 33.80 5.70
CA VAL A 31 -25.50 33.99 6.70
C VAL A 31 -24.92 34.50 8.02
N LYS A 32 -25.74 35.17 8.83
CA LYS A 32 -25.35 35.55 10.20
C LYS A 32 -25.13 34.31 11.06
N LYS A 33 -24.23 34.42 12.06
CA LYS A 33 -23.86 33.31 12.96
C LYS A 33 -25.06 32.69 13.69
N GLU A 34 -26.03 33.52 14.08
CA GLU A 34 -27.24 33.11 14.81
C GLU A 34 -28.10 32.11 14.02
N VAL A 35 -28.22 32.32 12.70
CA VAL A 35 -29.08 31.52 11.82
C VAL A 35 -28.32 30.38 11.12
N ALA A 36 -26.99 30.32 11.29
CA ALA A 36 -26.14 29.38 10.56
C ALA A 36 -26.48 27.90 10.81
N LYS A 37 -26.88 27.55 12.04
CA LYS A 37 -27.27 26.17 12.39
C LYS A 37 -28.54 25.76 11.67
N ASP A 38 -29.55 26.63 11.67
CA ASP A 38 -30.83 26.41 11.00
C ASP A 38 -30.65 26.36 9.48
N ALA A 39 -29.83 27.26 8.93
CA ALA A 39 -29.52 27.27 7.50
C ALA A 39 -28.82 25.99 7.04
N LEU A 40 -27.86 25.47 7.84
CA LEU A 40 -27.22 24.19 7.57
C LEU A 40 -28.21 23.02 7.65
N TYR A 41 -29.17 23.07 8.56
CA TYR A 41 -30.22 22.04 8.67
C TYR A 41 -31.15 22.05 7.46
N ILE A 42 -31.65 23.23 7.06
CA ILE A 42 -32.53 23.40 5.89
C ILE A 42 -31.85 22.93 4.60
N MET A 43 -30.56 23.25 4.44
CA MET A 43 -29.81 22.95 3.22
C MET A 43 -29.17 21.56 3.21
N LYS A 44 -29.26 20.79 4.31
CA LYS A 44 -28.51 19.55 4.53
C LYS A 44 -28.67 18.56 3.38
N ASP A 45 -29.91 18.23 3.02
CA ASP A 45 -30.19 17.19 2.02
C ASP A 45 -29.81 17.65 0.61
N TYR A 46 -30.04 18.93 0.30
CA TYR A 46 -29.65 19.53 -0.97
C TYR A 46 -28.12 19.54 -1.15
N ILE A 47 -27.37 19.98 -0.13
CA ILE A 47 -25.90 20.00 -0.14
C ILE A 47 -25.35 18.57 -0.23
N ASN A 48 -25.90 17.63 0.53
CA ASN A 48 -25.43 16.24 0.51
C ASN A 48 -25.68 15.59 -0.86
N LYS A 49 -26.81 15.86 -1.52
CA LYS A 49 -27.08 15.38 -2.88
C LYS A 49 -26.03 15.88 -3.89
N GLN A 50 -25.47 17.08 -3.69
CA GLN A 50 -24.42 17.61 -4.57
C GLN A 50 -23.01 17.13 -4.23
N LEU A 51 -22.71 16.91 -2.94
CA LEU A 51 -21.33 16.78 -2.47
C LEU A 51 -20.95 15.42 -1.88
N TYR A 52 -21.90 14.55 -1.53
CA TYR A 52 -21.61 13.40 -0.66
C TYR A 52 -20.59 12.44 -1.29
N ASP A 53 -20.79 11.94 -2.51
CA ASP A 53 -19.87 10.90 -3.01
C ASP A 53 -18.49 11.42 -3.41
N LYS A 54 -18.41 12.67 -3.89
CA LYS A 54 -17.19 13.21 -4.51
C LYS A 54 -16.40 14.19 -3.61
N TYR A 55 -17.06 14.85 -2.66
CA TYR A 55 -16.51 16.01 -1.93
C TYR A 55 -16.79 15.95 -0.42
N ASN A 56 -16.77 14.75 0.17
CA ASN A 56 -16.93 14.56 1.62
C ASN A 56 -15.79 15.13 2.47
N HIS A 57 -14.64 15.44 1.87
CA HIS A 57 -13.54 16.11 2.55
C HIS A 57 -13.78 17.60 2.78
N LEU A 58 -14.71 18.24 2.06
CA LEU A 58 -15.02 19.65 2.25
C LEU A 58 -15.92 19.85 3.47
N LYS A 59 -15.55 20.74 4.40
CA LYS A 59 -16.48 21.17 5.45
C LYS A 59 -17.62 21.97 4.82
N ARG A 60 -18.83 21.82 5.36
CA ARG A 60 -20.03 22.48 4.80
C ARG A 60 -20.11 23.97 5.12
N CYS A 61 -19.28 24.47 6.05
CA CYS A 61 -19.25 25.88 6.38
C CYS A 61 -17.84 26.39 6.72
N ARG A 62 -17.64 27.69 6.49
CA ARG A 62 -16.47 28.47 6.90
C ARG A 62 -16.95 29.59 7.84
N LYS A 63 -16.36 29.65 9.03
CA LYS A 63 -16.65 30.71 10.00
C LYS A 63 -15.87 31.97 9.64
N CYS A 64 -16.55 33.10 9.56
CA CYS A 64 -15.97 34.44 9.42
C CYS A 64 -16.14 35.21 10.75
N THR A 65 -15.72 36.47 10.78
CA THR A 65 -15.77 37.33 11.98
C THR A 65 -17.20 37.51 12.50
N ASN A 66 -18.16 37.87 11.64
CA ASN A 66 -19.57 38.10 12.03
C ASN A 66 -20.57 37.20 11.29
N SER A 67 -20.10 36.39 10.35
CA SER A 67 -20.93 35.58 9.46
C SER A 67 -20.39 34.15 9.31
N VAL A 68 -21.16 33.32 8.65
CA VAL A 68 -20.81 31.95 8.28
C VAL A 68 -21.12 31.79 6.80
N GLN A 69 -20.14 31.31 6.03
CA GLN A 69 -20.34 30.95 4.64
C GLN A 69 -20.67 29.47 4.55
N ILE A 70 -21.78 29.12 3.89
CA ILE A 70 -22.26 27.75 3.72
C ILE A 70 -22.04 27.33 2.28
N LEU A 71 -21.36 26.19 2.10
CA LEU A 71 -21.06 25.61 0.79
C LEU A 71 -22.32 24.96 0.20
N ILE A 72 -22.69 25.35 -1.01
CA ILE A 72 -23.83 24.78 -1.75
C ILE A 72 -23.37 23.59 -2.60
N GLY A 73 -22.33 23.83 -3.39
CA GLY A 73 -21.78 22.88 -4.35
C GLY A 73 -21.52 23.52 -5.71
N ALA A 74 -21.83 22.83 -6.79
CA ALA A 74 -21.55 23.30 -8.16
C ALA A 74 -22.61 24.26 -8.70
N CYS A 75 -23.81 24.31 -8.10
CA CYS A 75 -24.90 25.17 -8.53
C CYS A 75 -24.77 26.58 -7.96
N ASN A 76 -24.95 27.59 -8.81
CA ASN A 76 -24.96 29.01 -8.46
C ASN A 76 -26.30 29.50 -7.89
N HIS A 77 -27.34 28.67 -7.86
CA HIS A 77 -28.67 29.05 -7.38
C HIS A 77 -29.11 28.13 -6.25
N ILE A 78 -29.76 28.74 -5.24
CA ILE A 78 -30.48 28.00 -4.20
C ILE A 78 -31.92 27.78 -4.70
N PRO A 79 -32.47 26.57 -4.63
CA PRO A 79 -33.85 26.31 -5.01
C PRO A 79 -34.84 27.23 -4.26
N PHE A 80 -35.86 27.72 -4.97
CA PHE A 80 -36.81 28.70 -4.43
C PHE A 80 -37.48 28.24 -3.12
N GLU A 81 -37.87 26.97 -3.01
CA GLU A 81 -38.46 26.43 -1.79
C GLU A 81 -37.53 26.50 -0.57
N LEU A 82 -36.23 26.30 -0.79
CA LEU A 82 -35.23 26.38 0.28
C LEU A 82 -34.89 27.84 0.60
N SER A 83 -34.84 28.72 -0.39
CA SER A 83 -34.61 30.15 -0.16
C SER A 83 -35.75 30.77 0.67
N GLN A 84 -37.01 30.40 0.40
CA GLN A 84 -38.15 30.85 1.21
C GLN A 84 -38.04 30.39 2.67
N LYS A 85 -37.75 29.10 2.91
CA LYS A 85 -37.55 28.57 4.27
C LYS A 85 -36.40 29.26 5.02
N LEU A 86 -35.33 29.60 4.31
CA LEU A 86 -34.20 30.34 4.89
C LEU A 86 -34.61 31.78 5.25
N ILE A 87 -35.36 32.47 4.37
CA ILE A 87 -35.84 33.83 4.61
C ILE A 87 -36.82 33.87 5.80
N GLU A 88 -37.77 32.93 5.87
CA GLU A 88 -38.72 32.80 6.99
C GLU A 88 -38.02 32.68 8.33
N LYS A 89 -36.96 31.86 8.41
CA LYS A 89 -36.16 31.72 9.62
C LYS A 89 -35.37 32.97 9.99
N MET A 90 -34.93 33.76 9.03
CA MET A 90 -34.26 35.04 9.30
C MET A 90 -35.24 36.14 9.76
N ARG A 91 -36.50 36.09 9.31
CA ARG A 91 -37.54 37.08 9.65
C ARG A 91 -37.97 37.03 11.11
N GLN A 92 -37.75 35.93 11.83
CA GLN A 92 -38.02 35.82 13.27
C GLN A 92 -37.21 36.82 14.14
N GLY A 93 -36.36 37.68 13.55
CA GLY A 93 -35.63 38.75 14.23
C GLY A 93 -35.62 40.15 13.58
N ASN A 94 -36.33 40.42 12.47
CA ASN A 94 -36.43 41.79 11.91
C ASN A 94 -37.57 41.95 10.88
N ASN A 95 -38.42 42.97 11.07
CA ASN A 95 -39.62 43.30 10.26
C ASN A 95 -39.33 44.18 9.03
N ASN A 96 -38.26 43.93 8.26
CA ASN A 96 -38.01 44.69 7.02
C ASN A 96 -38.17 43.81 5.78
N ASN A 97 -39.19 44.14 4.97
CA ASN A 97 -39.65 43.48 3.75
C ASN A 97 -38.77 43.79 2.51
N GLN A 98 -37.45 43.66 2.60
CA GLN A 98 -36.59 43.67 1.40
C GLN A 98 -36.14 42.24 1.10
N TYR A 99 -36.76 41.67 0.07
CA TYR A 99 -36.38 40.40 -0.54
C TYR A 99 -35.02 40.58 -1.22
N ASN A 100 -33.94 40.22 -0.54
CA ASN A 100 -32.67 40.01 -1.21
C ASN A 100 -32.52 38.51 -1.41
N ASP A 101 -32.52 38.08 -2.68
CA ASP A 101 -32.06 36.76 -3.05
C ASP A 101 -30.69 36.50 -2.41
N PHE A 102 -30.47 35.27 -1.95
CA PHE A 102 -29.17 34.88 -1.41
C PHE A 102 -28.10 35.05 -2.49
N ILE A 103 -27.24 36.06 -2.32
CA ILE A 103 -26.11 36.27 -3.22
C ILE A 103 -25.15 35.10 -3.03
N THR A 104 -25.03 34.28 -4.07
CA THR A 104 -24.05 33.20 -4.10
C THR A 104 -22.72 33.75 -4.59
N THR A 105 -21.66 33.41 -3.86
CA THR A 105 -20.29 33.79 -4.20
C THR A 105 -19.56 32.56 -4.74
N LYS A 106 -18.87 32.73 -5.87
CA LYS A 106 -18.01 31.70 -6.44
C LYS A 106 -16.70 31.62 -5.64
N ILE A 107 -16.33 30.41 -5.26
CA ILE A 107 -15.12 30.09 -4.50
C ILE A 107 -14.36 28.94 -5.16
N MET A 108 -13.06 28.88 -4.93
CA MET A 108 -12.21 27.78 -5.39
C MET A 108 -11.95 26.83 -4.23
N VAL A 109 -12.24 25.55 -4.41
CA VAL A 109 -12.06 24.53 -3.36
C VAL A 109 -11.22 23.37 -3.88
N SER A 110 -10.56 22.64 -2.98
CA SER A 110 -9.78 21.46 -3.37
C SER A 110 -10.69 20.37 -3.94
N LYS A 111 -10.37 19.90 -5.15
CA LYS A 111 -11.03 18.78 -5.82
C LYS A 111 -10.86 17.47 -5.05
N TYR A 112 -9.71 17.29 -4.39
CA TYR A 112 -9.34 16.06 -3.72
C TYR A 112 -9.21 16.22 -2.21
N ALA A 113 -9.41 15.12 -1.49
CA ALA A 113 -9.14 15.04 -0.06
C ALA A 113 -7.64 15.08 0.20
N PRO A 114 -7.16 15.88 1.17
CA PRO A 114 -5.75 15.88 1.57
C PRO A 114 -5.41 14.55 2.24
N ILE A 115 -4.27 13.97 1.87
CA ILE A 115 -3.79 12.70 2.43
C ILE A 115 -2.74 12.94 3.49
N THR A 116 -1.86 13.93 3.28
CA THR A 116 -0.81 14.29 4.24
C THR A 116 -1.20 15.50 5.06
N ARG A 117 -0.58 15.66 6.24
CA ARG A 117 -0.76 16.86 7.06
C ARG A 117 -0.28 18.13 6.35
N LYS A 118 0.78 18.02 5.53
CA LYS A 118 1.28 19.12 4.69
C LYS A 118 0.20 19.58 3.70
N GLN A 119 -0.35 18.64 2.92
CA GLN A 119 -1.47 18.92 2.01
C GLN A 119 -2.67 19.50 2.76
N TYR A 120 -3.01 18.96 3.93
CA TYR A 120 -4.14 19.46 4.71
C TYR A 120 -3.98 20.93 5.09
N VAL A 121 -2.82 21.32 5.62
CA VAL A 121 -2.53 22.70 6.02
C VAL A 121 -2.59 23.63 4.80
N GLU A 122 -1.92 23.25 3.72
CA GLU A 122 -1.86 24.02 2.48
C GLU A 122 -3.24 24.17 1.84
N TRP A 123 -3.97 23.08 1.67
CA TRP A 123 -5.25 23.07 0.94
C TRP A 123 -6.39 23.66 1.76
N SER A 124 -6.29 23.65 3.09
CA SER A 124 -7.27 24.28 3.97
C SER A 124 -7.29 25.81 3.86
N THR A 125 -6.29 26.41 3.22
CA THR A 125 -6.28 27.86 2.94
C THR A 125 -7.36 28.27 1.94
N TYR A 126 -7.69 27.40 0.98
CA TYR A 126 -8.73 27.64 -0.02
C TYR A 126 -10.13 27.46 0.55
N TRP A 127 -10.36 26.34 1.24
CA TRP A 127 -11.62 26.06 1.93
C TRP A 127 -11.41 25.10 3.09
N PRO A 128 -12.14 25.19 4.22
CA PRO A 128 -11.94 24.29 5.35
C PRO A 128 -12.21 22.82 5.00
N LEU A 129 -11.28 21.94 5.38
CA LEU A 129 -11.33 20.51 5.05
C LEU A 129 -11.44 19.64 6.32
N TYR A 130 -11.93 18.42 6.16
CA TYR A 130 -11.74 17.33 7.10
C TYR A 130 -10.44 16.59 6.76
N TYR A 131 -9.55 16.45 7.74
CA TYR A 131 -8.40 15.57 7.62
C TYR A 131 -8.75 14.19 8.17
N ARG A 132 -8.61 13.16 7.33
CA ARG A 132 -8.73 11.77 7.74
C ARG A 132 -7.37 11.13 7.53
N LYS A 133 -6.77 10.62 8.61
CA LYS A 133 -5.49 9.90 8.51
C LYS A 133 -5.71 8.69 7.59
N PRO A 134 -4.86 8.47 6.57
CA PRO A 134 -4.98 7.29 5.72
C PRO A 134 -4.73 6.01 6.54
N ASP A 135 -5.43 4.94 6.17
CA ASP A 135 -5.34 3.63 6.86
C ASP A 135 -3.97 2.95 6.67
N LYS A 136 -3.25 3.29 5.58
CA LYS A 136 -1.91 2.78 5.32
C LYS A 136 -0.89 3.63 6.08
N ASP A 137 -0.36 3.07 7.16
CA ASP A 137 0.82 3.63 7.81
C ASP A 137 2.03 3.55 6.87
N ILE A 138 2.63 4.72 6.62
CA ILE A 138 3.91 4.88 5.94
C ILE A 138 4.94 4.08 6.75
N LEU A 139 5.67 3.17 6.10
CA LEU A 139 6.65 2.38 6.82
C LEU A 139 7.89 3.23 7.05
N ILE A 140 8.13 3.60 8.31
CA ILE A 140 9.38 4.24 8.70
C ILE A 140 10.38 3.14 9.01
N LEU A 141 11.33 2.94 8.11
CA LEU A 141 12.42 1.99 8.33
C LEU A 141 13.40 2.55 9.36
N THR A 142 13.83 1.71 10.29
CA THR A 142 14.91 2.03 11.22
C THR A 142 16.25 2.07 10.49
N LYS A 143 17.26 2.73 11.08
CA LYS A 143 18.62 2.76 10.52
C LYS A 143 19.22 1.35 10.37
N GLU A 144 18.90 0.45 11.29
CA GLU A 144 19.36 -0.94 11.25
C GLU A 144 18.74 -1.71 10.07
N GLU A 145 17.44 -1.56 9.85
CA GLU A 145 16.75 -2.15 8.69
C GLU A 145 17.27 -1.60 7.37
N ILE A 146 17.50 -0.28 7.28
CA ILE A 146 18.08 0.36 6.09
C ILE A 146 19.44 -0.26 5.77
N ASN A 147 20.34 -0.33 6.76
CA ASN A 147 21.67 -0.93 6.57
C ASN A 147 21.59 -2.38 6.11
N LYS A 148 20.64 -3.15 6.66
CA LYS A 148 20.41 -4.53 6.28
C LYS A 148 19.91 -4.67 4.85
N TYR A 149 18.94 -3.86 4.47
CA TYR A 149 18.38 -3.86 3.12
C TYR A 149 19.40 -3.42 2.08
N ILE A 150 20.26 -2.44 2.41
CA ILE A 150 21.39 -2.04 1.55
C ILE A 150 22.34 -3.21 1.31
N LYS A 151 22.67 -4.00 2.33
CA LYS A 151 23.49 -5.22 2.17
C LYS A 151 22.84 -6.21 1.19
N LEU A 152 21.54 -6.48 1.35
CA LEU A 152 20.79 -7.40 0.48
C LEU A 152 20.67 -6.90 -0.96
N ILE A 153 20.56 -5.59 -1.17
CA ILE A 153 20.60 -4.97 -2.51
C ILE A 153 21.98 -5.12 -3.13
N ASN A 154 23.05 -4.87 -2.38
CA ASN A 154 24.40 -5.06 -2.92
C ASN A 154 24.64 -6.51 -3.33
N ILE A 155 24.14 -7.48 -2.55
CA ILE A 155 24.16 -8.90 -2.93
C ILE A 155 23.39 -9.11 -4.25
N SER A 156 22.19 -8.54 -4.41
CA SER A 156 21.43 -8.70 -5.66
C SER A 156 22.13 -8.07 -6.87
N ILE A 157 22.81 -6.95 -6.68
CA ILE A 157 23.63 -6.30 -7.71
C ILE A 157 24.82 -7.18 -8.11
N ASP A 158 25.52 -7.76 -7.15
CA ASP A 158 26.70 -8.58 -7.42
C ASP A 158 26.33 -9.91 -8.07
N ILE A 159 25.23 -10.53 -7.65
CA ILE A 159 24.64 -11.70 -8.32
C ILE A 159 24.28 -11.37 -9.77
N GLY A 160 23.67 -10.21 -10.00
CA GLY A 160 23.36 -9.74 -11.35
C GLY A 160 24.62 -9.65 -12.22
N LYS A 161 25.69 -9.03 -11.73
CA LYS A 161 26.97 -8.91 -12.46
C LYS A 161 27.65 -10.26 -12.72
N GLN A 162 27.58 -11.18 -11.76
CA GLN A 162 28.34 -12.42 -11.80
C GLN A 162 27.62 -13.52 -12.59
N TYR A 163 26.28 -13.57 -12.50
CA TYR A 163 25.48 -14.66 -13.05
C TYR A 163 24.40 -14.20 -14.06
N GLY A 164 24.14 -12.90 -14.17
CA GLY A 164 23.09 -12.35 -15.02
C GLY A 164 23.58 -12.01 -16.44
N THR A 165 22.84 -12.44 -17.47
CA THR A 165 23.20 -12.17 -18.88
C THR A 165 23.13 -10.70 -19.27
N CYS A 166 22.30 -9.93 -18.55
CA CYS A 166 22.08 -8.49 -18.70
C CYS A 166 22.41 -7.73 -17.39
N ASN A 167 23.23 -8.31 -16.52
CA ASN A 167 23.63 -7.74 -15.22
C ASN A 167 22.47 -7.45 -14.25
N SER A 168 21.34 -8.15 -14.37
CA SER A 168 20.19 -8.01 -13.48
C SER A 168 20.15 -9.17 -12.50
N GLY A 169 20.10 -8.86 -11.20
CA GLY A 169 19.93 -9.83 -10.13
C GLY A 169 18.76 -9.54 -9.21
N CYS A 170 18.28 -10.60 -8.56
CA CYS A 170 17.19 -10.62 -7.60
C CYS A 170 17.57 -11.51 -6.40
N VAL A 171 17.26 -11.06 -5.20
CA VAL A 171 17.37 -11.82 -3.95
C VAL A 171 16.01 -11.78 -3.26
N ILE A 172 15.48 -12.94 -2.88
CA ILE A 172 14.24 -13.05 -2.12
C ILE A 172 14.56 -13.58 -0.72
N THR A 173 14.03 -12.90 0.29
CA THR A 173 14.23 -13.26 1.71
C THR A 173 12.92 -13.51 2.44
N TYR A 174 13.00 -14.27 3.51
CA TYR A 174 11.94 -14.49 4.49
C TYR A 174 12.55 -14.48 5.89
N ASN A 175 11.97 -13.73 6.83
CA ASN A 175 12.56 -13.50 8.15
C ASN A 175 14.06 -13.15 8.08
N ASP A 176 14.40 -12.30 7.09
CA ASP A 176 15.75 -11.83 6.81
C ASP A 176 16.78 -12.86 6.34
N GLU A 177 16.36 -14.10 6.11
CA GLU A 177 17.18 -15.16 5.55
C GLU A 177 16.97 -15.22 4.02
N ILE A 178 18.05 -15.40 3.27
CA ILE A 178 17.98 -15.54 1.81
C ILE A 178 17.37 -16.89 1.46
N ILE A 179 16.19 -16.86 0.84
CA ILE A 179 15.50 -18.06 0.37
C ILE A 179 15.83 -18.34 -1.09
N ALA A 180 15.99 -17.33 -1.92
CA ALA A 180 16.34 -17.50 -3.32
C ALA A 180 17.19 -16.34 -3.82
N SER A 181 18.00 -16.63 -4.84
CA SER A 181 18.78 -15.61 -5.51
C SER A 181 19.07 -16.02 -6.95
N SER A 182 18.97 -15.08 -7.87
CA SER A 182 19.11 -15.35 -9.31
C SER A 182 19.68 -14.15 -10.05
N GLY A 183 20.49 -14.43 -11.06
CA GLY A 183 20.77 -13.53 -12.18
C GLY A 183 19.76 -13.76 -13.30
N ASP A 184 19.58 -12.78 -14.17
CA ASP A 184 18.76 -12.93 -15.37
C ASP A 184 19.42 -13.85 -16.41
N ASN A 185 18.61 -14.48 -17.25
CA ASN A 185 19.09 -15.34 -18.35
C ASN A 185 18.39 -14.99 -19.68
N ILE A 186 18.14 -13.70 -19.88
CA ILE A 186 17.36 -13.15 -21.01
C ILE A 186 17.98 -13.53 -22.36
N LYS A 187 19.31 -13.59 -22.46
CA LYS A 187 20.00 -13.98 -23.71
C LYS A 187 19.66 -15.40 -24.16
N ASN A 188 19.26 -16.28 -23.24
CA ASN A 188 18.87 -17.65 -23.56
C ASN A 188 17.36 -17.81 -23.66
N HIS A 189 16.58 -17.11 -22.83
CA HIS A 189 15.12 -17.16 -22.91
C HIS A 189 14.49 -15.82 -22.48
N PRO A 190 13.60 -15.22 -23.29
CA PRO A 190 13.11 -13.86 -23.07
C PRO A 190 12.35 -13.67 -21.75
N LEU A 191 11.69 -14.72 -21.22
CA LEU A 191 10.96 -14.65 -19.94
C LEU A 191 11.84 -14.90 -18.70
N GLN A 192 13.11 -15.30 -18.86
CA GLN A 192 13.98 -15.66 -17.74
C GLN A 192 14.62 -14.42 -17.11
N HIS A 193 13.79 -13.53 -16.61
CA HIS A 193 14.22 -12.38 -15.83
C HIS A 193 14.60 -12.82 -14.41
N ALA A 194 15.51 -12.11 -13.76
CA ALA A 194 15.95 -12.46 -12.40
C ALA A 194 14.77 -12.66 -11.41
N PRO A 195 13.75 -11.77 -11.32
CA PRO A 195 12.63 -11.99 -10.40
C PRO A 195 11.82 -13.26 -10.70
N MET A 196 11.66 -13.61 -11.98
CA MET A 196 10.94 -14.83 -12.38
C MET A 196 11.67 -16.08 -11.91
N LEU A 197 12.98 -16.14 -12.15
CA LEU A 197 13.82 -17.25 -11.71
C LEU A 197 13.90 -17.35 -10.18
N ALA A 198 13.92 -16.23 -9.47
CA ALA A 198 13.90 -16.24 -8.00
C ALA A 198 12.56 -16.78 -7.47
N ILE A 199 11.42 -16.36 -8.05
CA ILE A 199 10.09 -16.87 -7.68
C ILE A 199 9.99 -18.37 -7.95
N GLU A 200 10.54 -18.85 -9.07
CA GLU A 200 10.59 -20.27 -9.40
C GLU A 200 11.39 -21.06 -8.35
N GLN A 201 12.58 -20.58 -7.97
CA GLN A 201 13.39 -21.19 -6.90
C GLN A 201 12.64 -21.24 -5.55
N VAL A 202 11.95 -20.15 -5.18
CA VAL A 202 11.12 -20.11 -3.95
C VAL A 202 10.01 -21.16 -4.05
N SER A 203 9.31 -21.22 -5.18
CA SER A 203 8.21 -22.15 -5.42
C SER A 203 8.66 -23.60 -5.34
N TYR A 204 9.84 -23.91 -5.89
CA TYR A 204 10.47 -25.23 -5.78
C TYR A 204 10.75 -25.58 -4.32
N LYS A 205 11.41 -24.68 -3.56
CA LYS A 205 11.71 -24.89 -2.13
C LYS A 205 10.45 -25.10 -1.29
N LEU A 206 9.43 -24.25 -1.47
CA LEU A 206 8.15 -24.38 -0.76
C LEU A 206 7.44 -25.70 -1.06
N ARG A 207 7.48 -26.16 -2.30
CA ARG A 207 6.91 -27.45 -2.70
C ARG A 207 7.63 -28.62 -2.02
N HIS A 208 8.97 -28.57 -1.94
CA HIS A 208 9.75 -29.60 -1.24
C HIS A 208 9.45 -29.67 0.25
N ILE A 209 9.30 -28.51 0.91
CA ILE A 209 8.88 -28.44 2.32
C ILE A 209 7.54 -29.14 2.52
N TRP A 210 6.58 -28.83 1.65
CA TRP A 210 5.25 -29.42 1.71
C TRP A 210 5.29 -30.94 1.56
N PHE A 211 6.03 -31.46 0.57
CA PHE A 211 6.18 -32.90 0.35
C PHE A 211 6.84 -33.62 1.54
N ASN A 212 7.96 -33.10 2.05
CA ASN A 212 8.67 -33.70 3.18
C ASN A 212 7.75 -33.79 4.42
N LYS A 213 6.99 -32.74 4.69
CA LYS A 213 6.05 -32.70 5.82
C LYS A 213 4.85 -33.64 5.62
N GLN A 214 4.40 -33.89 4.39
CA GLN A 214 3.40 -34.93 4.12
C GLN A 214 3.93 -36.34 4.38
N GLN A 215 5.18 -36.60 4.01
CA GLN A 215 5.85 -37.86 4.32
C GLN A 215 6.03 -38.05 5.83
N GLU A 216 6.38 -37.00 6.57
CA GLU A 216 6.44 -37.06 8.03
C GLU A 216 5.07 -37.35 8.66
N LYS A 217 4.00 -36.68 8.22
CA LYS A 217 2.63 -36.96 8.70
C LYS A 217 2.20 -38.40 8.44
N THR A 218 2.46 -38.91 7.23
CA THR A 218 2.14 -40.31 6.89
C THR A 218 2.99 -41.31 7.68
N ASN A 219 4.26 -41.01 7.93
CA ASN A 219 5.14 -41.82 8.76
C ASN A 219 4.74 -41.79 10.24
N LEU A 220 4.33 -40.63 10.78
CA LEU A 220 3.77 -40.49 12.13
C LEU A 220 2.48 -41.28 12.26
N GLN A 221 1.56 -41.20 11.30
CA GLN A 221 0.33 -42.00 11.28
C GLN A 221 0.62 -43.49 11.22
N LYS A 222 1.60 -43.92 10.42
CA LYS A 222 2.06 -45.32 10.39
C LYS A 222 2.65 -45.75 11.73
N LYS A 223 3.49 -44.92 12.36
CA LYS A 223 4.04 -45.18 13.71
C LYS A 223 2.94 -45.28 14.76
N ILE A 224 1.97 -44.36 14.78
CA ILE A 224 0.83 -44.40 15.71
C ILE A 224 -0.01 -45.67 15.49
N LYS A 225 -0.26 -46.07 14.23
CA LYS A 225 -0.94 -47.33 13.92
C LYS A 225 -0.15 -48.55 14.40
N ILE A 226 1.18 -48.54 14.26
CA ILE A 226 2.05 -49.62 14.77
C ILE A 226 2.02 -49.65 16.30
N ILE A 227 2.11 -48.50 16.98
CA ILE A 227 2.05 -48.40 18.45
C ILE A 227 0.68 -48.87 18.97
N HIS A 228 -0.42 -48.44 18.36
CA HIS A 228 -1.76 -48.96 18.71
C HIS A 228 -1.88 -50.46 18.47
N LYS A 229 -1.31 -50.99 17.37
CA LYS A 229 -1.30 -52.43 17.10
C LYS A 229 -0.42 -53.21 18.07
N GLN A 230 0.67 -52.61 18.57
CA GLN A 230 1.55 -53.18 19.60
C GLN A 230 0.93 -53.11 20.99
N GLN A 231 0.19 -52.04 21.33
CA GLN A 231 -0.56 -51.93 22.59
C GLN A 231 -1.75 -52.90 22.66
N ILE A 232 -2.33 -53.28 21.50
CA ILE A 232 -3.37 -54.32 21.42
C ILE A 232 -2.76 -55.74 21.51
N ASN A 233 -1.47 -55.90 21.18
CA ASN A 233 -0.85 -57.22 21.00
C ASN A 233 0.50 -57.37 21.73
N ASN A 234 0.71 -56.89 22.97
CA ASN A 234 1.54 -57.63 23.94
C ASN A 234 1.66 -56.97 25.33
N CYS A 235 1.42 -57.80 26.34
CA CYS A 235 2.28 -57.87 27.52
C CYS A 235 3.75 -58.09 27.10
N ASP A 236 4.62 -57.38 27.80
CA ASP A 236 6.08 -57.57 27.90
C ASP A 236 7.04 -56.98 26.85
N SER A 237 7.79 -56.02 27.41
CA SER A 237 9.25 -55.85 27.37
C SER A 237 9.85 -54.79 26.43
N LEU A 238 10.71 -53.98 27.07
CA LEU A 238 11.50 -52.86 26.56
C LEU A 238 12.56 -53.31 25.54
N ASN A 239 12.91 -52.46 24.57
CA ASN A 239 14.28 -51.92 24.51
C ASN A 239 14.50 -50.74 23.56
N ASN A 240 15.52 -49.96 23.94
CA ASN A 240 16.06 -48.76 23.32
C ASN A 240 16.52 -48.94 21.86
N ASN A 241 16.54 -47.85 21.10
CA ASN A 241 17.75 -47.50 20.32
C ASN A 241 17.79 -46.02 19.91
N LYS A 242 18.96 -45.42 20.18
CA LYS A 242 19.42 -44.10 19.73
C LYS A 242 19.70 -44.16 18.23
N HIS A 243 19.31 -43.12 17.49
CA HIS A 243 19.89 -42.82 16.19
C HIS A 243 20.14 -41.32 16.05
N GLU A 244 21.42 -40.97 16.05
CA GLU A 244 21.97 -39.69 15.63
C GLU A 244 21.59 -39.39 14.17
N LYS A 245 21.18 -38.16 13.90
CA LYS A 245 21.03 -37.63 12.53
C LYS A 245 21.98 -36.46 12.35
N ASN A 246 23.05 -36.68 11.59
CA ASN A 246 23.80 -35.61 10.93
C ASN A 246 22.85 -34.89 9.95
N LYS A 247 22.38 -33.69 10.31
CA LYS A 247 21.58 -32.82 9.44
C LYS A 247 22.52 -31.92 8.63
N ASN A 248 22.46 -32.03 7.30
CA ASN A 248 23.10 -31.10 6.37
C ASN A 248 22.59 -29.66 6.59
N ASN A 249 23.51 -28.69 6.63
CA ASN A 249 23.23 -27.27 6.95
C ASN A 249 22.15 -26.60 6.06
N HIS A 250 21.84 -27.14 4.88
CA HIS A 250 20.77 -26.65 4.01
C HIS A 250 19.35 -26.83 4.56
N HIS A 251 19.13 -27.81 5.45
CA HIS A 251 17.81 -28.04 6.06
C HIS A 251 17.46 -26.98 7.11
N ILE A 252 18.45 -26.34 7.74
CA ILE A 252 18.26 -25.49 8.92
C ILE A 252 17.54 -24.18 8.58
N LEU A 253 17.84 -23.57 7.42
CA LEU A 253 17.23 -22.29 6.96
C LEU A 253 15.74 -22.43 6.58
N ILE A 254 15.30 -23.66 6.32
CA ILE A 254 13.97 -23.95 5.79
C ILE A 254 12.98 -24.32 6.91
N ASP A 255 13.49 -24.74 8.06
CA ASP A 255 12.69 -25.15 9.23
C ASP A 255 11.91 -23.96 9.84
N ASN A 256 12.35 -22.71 9.57
CA ASN A 256 11.69 -21.47 10.01
C ASN A 256 10.42 -21.12 9.22
N ILE A 257 10.15 -21.78 8.09
CA ILE A 257 8.98 -21.49 7.25
C ILE A 257 7.77 -22.30 7.75
N SER A 258 6.72 -21.58 8.16
CA SER A 258 5.48 -22.17 8.67
C SER A 258 4.82 -23.12 7.66
N ASN A 259 4.06 -24.09 8.16
CA ASN A 259 3.31 -25.04 7.32
C ASN A 259 2.25 -24.37 6.45
N ASP A 260 1.82 -23.19 6.87
CA ASP A 260 0.70 -22.46 6.30
C ASP A 260 1.22 -21.36 5.36
N GLN A 261 2.53 -21.41 5.04
CA GLN A 261 3.18 -20.47 4.15
C GLN A 261 2.53 -20.48 2.78
N TYR A 262 1.76 -19.42 2.51
CA TYR A 262 1.07 -19.23 1.25
C TYR A 262 1.92 -18.36 0.32
N LEU A 263 2.44 -18.97 -0.76
CA LEU A 263 3.29 -18.31 -1.75
C LEU A 263 4.42 -17.51 -1.06
N CYS A 264 4.71 -16.31 -1.54
CA CYS A 264 5.72 -15.40 -0.98
C CYS A 264 5.13 -14.41 0.04
N THR A 265 4.05 -14.78 0.76
CA THR A 265 3.49 -13.92 1.81
C THR A 265 4.53 -13.66 2.90
N ASN A 266 4.74 -12.40 3.28
CA ASN A 266 5.80 -11.94 4.19
C ASN A 266 7.24 -12.00 3.63
N PHE A 267 7.43 -12.31 2.35
CA PHE A 267 8.76 -12.30 1.73
C PHE A 267 9.10 -10.91 1.21
N TYR A 268 10.40 -10.61 1.14
CA TYR A 268 10.96 -9.36 0.62
C TYR A 268 11.81 -9.67 -0.61
N ALA A 269 11.63 -8.91 -1.68
CA ALA A 269 12.44 -9.02 -2.90
C ALA A 269 13.37 -7.81 -3.01
N PHE A 270 14.67 -8.06 -3.22
CA PHE A 270 15.71 -7.07 -3.43
C PHE A 270 16.24 -7.21 -4.85
N LEU A 271 16.10 -6.16 -5.66
CA LEU A 271 16.41 -6.18 -7.08
C LEU A 271 17.47 -5.15 -7.42
N SER A 272 18.39 -5.52 -8.31
CA SER A 272 19.36 -4.59 -8.89
C SER A 272 18.72 -3.50 -9.77
N HIS A 273 17.58 -3.82 -10.41
CA HIS A 273 16.87 -2.93 -11.33
C HIS A 273 15.37 -2.97 -11.03
N GLU A 274 14.69 -1.88 -11.34
CA GLU A 274 13.25 -1.78 -11.27
C GLU A 274 12.61 -2.85 -12.17
N PRO A 275 11.68 -3.66 -11.64
CA PRO A 275 11.06 -4.74 -12.39
C PRO A 275 10.16 -4.20 -13.50
N CYS A 276 10.14 -4.90 -14.63
CA CYS A 276 9.18 -4.63 -15.69
C CYS A 276 7.76 -5.06 -15.32
N TYR A 277 6.76 -4.73 -16.14
CA TYR A 277 5.36 -5.13 -15.91
C TYR A 277 5.18 -6.61 -15.63
N MET A 278 5.83 -7.49 -16.42
CA MET A 278 5.78 -8.94 -16.20
C MET A 278 6.29 -9.32 -14.80
N CYS A 279 7.47 -8.84 -14.42
CA CYS A 279 8.09 -9.16 -13.13
C CYS A 279 7.32 -8.56 -11.95
N ALA A 280 6.85 -7.31 -12.08
CA ALA A 280 6.05 -6.65 -11.07
C ALA A 280 4.72 -7.39 -10.83
N MET A 281 4.05 -7.80 -11.91
CA MET A 281 2.81 -8.57 -11.81
C MET A 281 3.05 -9.98 -11.27
N ALA A 282 4.16 -10.63 -11.61
CA ALA A 282 4.54 -11.93 -11.04
C ALA A 282 4.80 -11.84 -9.53
N LEU A 283 5.49 -10.80 -9.07
CA LEU A 283 5.70 -10.52 -7.64
C LEU A 283 4.37 -10.28 -6.91
N LEU A 284 3.43 -9.56 -7.55
CA LEU A 284 2.08 -9.35 -7.03
C LEU A 284 1.30 -10.67 -6.89
N HIS A 285 1.27 -11.49 -7.95
CA HIS A 285 0.63 -12.80 -7.92
C HIS A 285 1.26 -13.75 -6.90
N SER A 286 2.56 -13.60 -6.66
CA SER A 286 3.29 -14.35 -5.62
C SER A 286 3.01 -13.84 -4.20
N ARG A 287 2.25 -12.75 -4.04
CA ARG A 287 1.92 -12.10 -2.76
C ARG A 287 3.13 -11.64 -1.95
N ILE A 288 4.16 -11.13 -2.64
CA ILE A 288 5.34 -10.53 -1.99
C ILE A 288 4.90 -9.43 -1.00
N LYS A 289 5.58 -9.29 0.14
CA LYS A 289 5.26 -8.22 1.11
C LYS A 289 5.88 -6.88 0.71
N CYS A 290 7.11 -6.92 0.21
CA CYS A 290 7.87 -5.72 -0.11
C CYS A 290 8.84 -5.97 -1.26
N VAL A 291 9.04 -4.95 -2.10
CA VAL A 291 10.01 -4.93 -3.19
C VAL A 291 10.93 -3.73 -2.97
N ILE A 292 12.24 -3.96 -3.04
CA ILE A 292 13.24 -2.91 -2.95
C ILE A 292 14.13 -3.01 -4.17
N PHE A 293 14.35 -1.91 -4.89
CA PHE A 293 15.19 -1.89 -6.08
C PHE A 293 16.20 -0.75 -6.11
N ASP A 294 17.29 -0.93 -6.86
CA ASP A 294 18.35 0.08 -7.01
C ASP A 294 18.15 0.99 -8.24
N LYS A 295 18.39 0.46 -9.45
CA LYS A 295 18.34 1.27 -10.68
C LYS A 295 16.95 1.38 -11.25
N GLU A 296 16.58 2.58 -11.69
CA GLU A 296 15.34 2.80 -12.46
C GLU A 296 15.37 2.07 -13.81
N ASN A 297 14.20 1.62 -14.24
CA ASN A 297 13.98 1.11 -15.59
C ASN A 297 13.10 2.09 -16.34
N LYS A 298 13.72 3.13 -16.90
CA LYS A 298 13.00 4.25 -17.53
C LYS A 298 12.05 3.82 -18.64
N ASN A 299 12.37 2.77 -19.39
CA ASN A 299 11.59 2.38 -20.57
C ASN A 299 10.45 1.41 -20.24
N ASN A 300 10.57 0.59 -19.20
CA ASN A 300 9.62 -0.50 -18.93
C ASN A 300 9.38 -0.77 -17.44
N GLY A 301 9.82 0.11 -16.55
CA GLY A 301 9.70 -0.03 -15.10
C GLY A 301 8.27 0.19 -14.61
N ALA A 302 7.70 -0.79 -13.92
CA ALA A 302 6.28 -0.82 -13.57
C ALA A 302 5.97 -0.39 -12.13
N LEU A 303 6.98 -0.03 -11.33
CA LEU A 303 6.80 0.31 -9.91
C LEU A 303 7.07 1.78 -9.58
N MET A 304 7.81 2.49 -10.44
CA MET A 304 8.10 3.91 -10.29
C MET A 304 8.17 4.65 -11.63
N SER A 305 8.85 4.10 -12.64
CA SER A 305 9.22 4.85 -13.85
C SER A 305 8.04 5.13 -14.78
N GLN A 306 7.41 4.08 -15.31
CA GLN A 306 6.29 4.20 -16.23
C GLN A 306 4.96 4.24 -15.47
N GLU A 307 4.84 3.40 -14.43
CA GLU A 307 3.64 3.26 -13.63
C GLU A 307 3.97 2.94 -12.16
N LYS A 308 2.96 3.04 -11.30
CA LYS A 308 3.03 2.58 -9.90
C LYS A 308 2.04 1.43 -9.69
N LEU A 309 2.32 0.29 -10.33
CA LEU A 309 1.39 -0.85 -10.38
C LEU A 309 0.93 -1.30 -8.98
N HIS A 310 1.81 -1.29 -7.98
CA HIS A 310 1.50 -1.64 -6.59
C HIS A 310 0.46 -0.71 -5.92
N CYS A 311 0.20 0.47 -6.51
CA CYS A 311 -0.77 1.45 -6.02
C CYS A 311 -2.17 1.34 -6.66
N ILE A 312 -2.37 0.47 -7.65
CA ILE A 312 -3.65 0.32 -8.36
C ILE A 312 -4.68 -0.35 -7.44
N LYS A 313 -5.74 0.39 -7.10
CA LYS A 313 -6.76 -0.03 -6.12
C LYS A 313 -7.54 -1.29 -6.48
N ASN A 314 -7.65 -1.62 -7.76
CA ASN A 314 -8.44 -2.76 -8.25
C ASN A 314 -7.64 -4.08 -8.24
N LEU A 315 -6.40 -4.08 -7.75
CA LEU A 315 -5.60 -5.28 -7.63
C LEU A 315 -5.83 -5.96 -6.28
N ASN A 316 -5.89 -7.29 -6.30
CA ASN A 316 -6.26 -8.10 -5.13
C ASN A 316 -5.14 -8.21 -4.07
N HIS A 317 -3.93 -7.72 -4.36
CA HIS A 317 -2.79 -7.74 -3.44
C HIS A 317 -2.01 -6.44 -3.57
N HIS A 318 -1.56 -5.91 -2.43
CA HIS A 318 -0.73 -4.72 -2.35
C HIS A 318 0.54 -5.00 -1.57
N PHE A 319 1.65 -4.45 -2.04
CA PHE A 319 2.95 -4.57 -1.41
C PHE A 319 3.65 -3.21 -1.35
N LYS A 320 4.63 -3.10 -0.45
CA LYS A 320 5.43 -1.87 -0.30
C LYS A 320 6.57 -1.88 -1.33
N VAL A 321 6.94 -0.69 -1.78
CA VAL A 321 8.02 -0.53 -2.76
C VAL A 321 8.98 0.52 -2.24
N PHE A 322 10.27 0.21 -2.26
CA PHE A 322 11.33 1.15 -1.93
C PHE A 322 12.34 1.25 -3.07
N LYS A 323 12.88 2.45 -3.26
CA LYS A 323 14.01 2.71 -4.15
C LYS A 323 15.21 3.16 -3.34
N THR A 324 16.41 2.79 -3.76
CA THR A 324 17.66 3.30 -3.16
C THR A 324 17.94 4.75 -3.52
N ILE A 325 18.47 5.49 -2.55
CA ILE A 325 19.09 6.80 -2.75
C ILE A 325 20.60 6.60 -2.75
N ARG A 326 21.27 7.10 -3.79
CA ARG A 326 22.73 7.11 -3.92
C ARG A 326 23.29 8.50 -3.61
N GLY A 327 24.43 8.55 -2.92
CA GLY A 327 25.11 9.76 -2.47
C GLY A 327 26.56 9.83 -2.90
#